data_AF-A0A9N7NM76-F1
#
_entry.id   AF-A0A9N7NM76-F1
#
_cell.length_a   1.000
_cell.length_b   1.000
_cell.length_c   1.000
_cell.angle_alpha   90.00
_cell.angle_beta   90.00
_cell.angle_gamma   90.00
#
_symmetry.space_group_name_H-M   'P 1'
#
loop_
_entity.id
_entity.type
_entity.pdbx_description
1 polymer ?
#
loop_
_entity_poly.entity_id
_entity_poly.type
_entity_poly.pdbx_seq_one_letter_code
_entity_poly.pdbx_strand_id
1 'polypeptide(L)'
;MWNAIESTGRLEEELQLCNELIIRDPTSSAVWDQRFYVVVKCGSSPFAEFEQAIKYILDYPTFENPWLYLRRISLLVEIPRFSEALDCLFCKFLPIQTFIDDYHMLADEVEGILAAEATYGFALITLLELAYQGYEPCPEVIDGVNSLSFTNNPLHCFDTICDALTLLYPLKRYYWMWLASGVSNRMTERYREVGPMDNASW
;
A
#
# COMPACT_ATOMS: atom_id res chain seq x y z
N MET A 1 -0.01 5.27 -34.63
CA MET A 1 0.57 4.07 -33.98
C MET A 1 -0.42 3.35 -33.07
N TRP A 2 -1.37 4.05 -32.43
CA TRP A 2 -2.36 3.48 -31.50
C TRP A 2 -3.32 2.41 -32.06
N ASN A 3 -3.74 2.50 -33.33
CA ASN A 3 -4.74 1.56 -33.88
C ASN A 3 -4.18 0.18 -34.30
N ALA A 4 -2.86 -0.03 -34.26
CA ALA A 4 -2.23 -1.29 -34.72
C ALA A 4 -2.01 -2.31 -33.58
N ILE A 5 -2.11 -1.86 -32.32
CA ILE A 5 -1.81 -2.67 -31.13
C ILE A 5 -3.04 -3.46 -30.66
N GLU A 6 -4.25 -2.94 -30.85
CA GLU A 6 -5.51 -3.57 -30.40
C GLU A 6 -5.83 -4.93 -31.05
N SER A 7 -5.16 -5.31 -32.15
CA SER A 7 -5.56 -6.48 -32.97
C SER A 7 -4.55 -7.63 -33.09
N THR A 8 -3.38 -7.59 -32.44
CA THR A 8 -2.24 -8.42 -32.88
C THR A 8 -1.61 -9.40 -31.89
N GLY A 9 -2.04 -9.50 -30.63
CA GLY A 9 -1.36 -10.38 -29.65
C GLY A 9 0.03 -9.87 -29.19
N ARG A 10 0.41 -8.64 -29.59
CA ARG A 10 1.64 -7.93 -29.18
C ARG A 10 1.56 -7.29 -27.79
N LEU A 11 0.52 -7.63 -27.03
CA LEU A 11 0.19 -6.99 -25.76
C LEU A 11 0.97 -7.62 -24.59
N GLU A 12 1.22 -8.94 -24.66
CA GLU A 12 2.12 -9.63 -23.73
C GLU A 12 3.57 -9.15 -23.92
N GLU A 13 3.98 -8.92 -25.18
CA GLU A 13 5.29 -8.33 -25.51
C GLU A 13 5.44 -6.93 -24.90
N GLU A 14 4.37 -6.14 -24.87
CA GLU A 14 4.37 -4.81 -24.27
C GLU A 14 4.48 -4.87 -22.74
N LEU A 15 3.78 -5.80 -22.07
CA LEU A 15 3.94 -6.03 -20.62
C LEU A 15 5.36 -6.49 -20.28
N GLN A 16 5.93 -7.35 -21.13
CA GLN A 16 7.30 -7.82 -21.00
C GLN A 16 8.30 -6.67 -21.18
N LEU A 17 8.09 -5.81 -22.18
CA LEU A 17 8.92 -4.62 -22.39
C LEU A 17 8.83 -3.66 -21.21
N CYS A 18 7.62 -3.42 -20.68
CA CYS A 18 7.44 -2.61 -19.48
C CYS A 18 8.23 -3.20 -18.31
N ASN A 19 8.20 -4.52 -18.13
CA ASN A 19 8.95 -5.20 -17.08
C ASN A 19 10.47 -5.01 -17.24
N GLU A 20 11.00 -5.16 -18.47
CA GLU A 20 12.41 -4.92 -18.75
C GLU A 20 12.83 -3.46 -18.47
N LEU A 21 11.96 -2.50 -18.80
CA LEU A 21 12.22 -1.08 -18.55
C LEU A 21 12.14 -0.74 -17.06
N ILE A 22 11.20 -1.32 -16.31
CA ILE A 22 11.14 -1.18 -14.84
C ILE A 22 12.41 -1.71 -14.20
N ILE A 23 12.90 -2.88 -14.64
CA ILE A 23 14.13 -3.46 -14.11
C ILE A 23 15.34 -2.56 -14.34
N ARG A 24 15.37 -1.86 -15.49
CA ARG A 24 16.45 -0.92 -15.83
C ARG A 24 16.34 0.40 -15.07
N ASP A 25 15.12 0.91 -14.90
CA ASP A 25 14.85 2.17 -14.23
C ASP A 25 13.47 2.14 -13.53
N PRO A 26 13.42 1.78 -12.24
CA PRO A 26 12.17 1.74 -11.48
C PRO A 26 11.62 3.14 -11.17
N THR A 27 12.39 4.22 -11.41
CA THR A 27 11.97 5.60 -11.14
C THR A 27 11.11 6.19 -12.25
N SER A 28 11.11 5.57 -13.44
CA SER A 28 10.39 6.07 -14.61
C SER A 28 8.87 5.93 -14.50
N SER A 29 8.19 6.97 -14.01
CA SER A 29 6.72 6.99 -13.89
C SER A 29 6.00 6.68 -15.21
N ALA A 30 6.58 7.07 -16.34
CA ALA A 30 6.04 6.80 -17.67
C ALA A 30 5.93 5.30 -17.98
N VAL A 31 6.89 4.48 -17.52
CA VAL A 31 6.86 3.03 -17.74
C VAL A 31 5.78 2.38 -16.87
N TRP A 32 5.64 2.82 -15.62
CA TRP A 32 4.57 2.34 -14.73
C TRP A 32 3.18 2.73 -15.23
N ASP A 33 3.04 3.96 -15.76
CA ASP A 33 1.81 4.43 -16.39
C ASP A 33 1.46 3.61 -17.63
N GLN A 34 2.45 3.31 -18.47
CA GLN A 34 2.26 2.46 -19.64
C GLN A 34 1.85 1.05 -19.24
N ARG A 35 2.51 0.44 -18.25
CA ARG A 35 2.14 -0.89 -17.74
C ARG A 35 0.69 -0.91 -17.25
N PHE A 36 0.30 0.06 -16.42
CA PHE A 36 -1.07 0.14 -15.91
C PHE A 36 -2.09 0.29 -17.03
N TYR A 37 -1.79 1.14 -18.03
CA TYR A 37 -2.65 1.30 -19.21
C TYR A 37 -2.84 -0.03 -19.94
N VAL A 38 -1.75 -0.77 -20.17
CA VAL A 38 -1.79 -2.08 -20.82
C VAL A 38 -2.63 -3.07 -20.00
N VAL A 39 -2.44 -3.14 -18.68
CA VAL A 39 -3.26 -4.00 -17.80
C VAL A 39 -4.76 -3.70 -17.92
N VAL A 40 -5.15 -2.42 -17.79
CA VAL A 40 -6.56 -2.01 -17.85
C VAL A 40 -7.17 -2.29 -19.22
N LYS A 41 -6.42 -2.11 -20.30
CA LYS A 41 -6.93 -2.29 -21.67
C LYS A 41 -6.94 -3.74 -22.13
N CYS A 42 -5.97 -4.54 -21.70
CA CYS A 42 -5.73 -5.86 -22.27
C CYS A 42 -6.40 -6.99 -21.48
N GLY A 43 -7.00 -6.69 -20.33
CA GLY A 43 -7.64 -7.70 -19.49
C GLY A 43 -6.65 -8.69 -18.87
N SER A 44 -5.39 -8.26 -18.67
CA SER A 44 -4.47 -9.00 -17.79
C SER A 44 -5.17 -9.21 -16.46
N SER A 45 -5.01 -10.39 -15.87
CA SER A 45 -5.68 -10.75 -14.62
C SER A 45 -5.31 -9.71 -13.55
N PRO A 46 -6.26 -8.89 -13.06
CA PRO A 46 -5.97 -7.92 -12.02
C PRO A 46 -5.41 -8.59 -10.76
N PHE A 47 -5.75 -9.87 -10.55
CA PHE A 47 -5.20 -10.70 -9.49
C PHE A 47 -3.70 -10.97 -9.65
N ALA A 48 -3.27 -11.45 -10.83
CA ALA A 48 -1.85 -11.70 -11.08
C ALA A 48 -1.04 -10.39 -11.06
N GLU A 49 -1.63 -9.30 -11.54
CA GLU A 49 -1.00 -7.98 -11.47
C GLU A 49 -0.89 -7.44 -10.04
N PHE A 50 -1.81 -7.80 -9.15
CA PHE A 50 -1.72 -7.42 -7.74
C PHE A 50 -0.53 -8.13 -7.07
N GLU A 51 -0.38 -9.44 -7.29
CA GLU A 51 0.79 -10.20 -6.80
C GLU A 51 2.10 -9.68 -7.40
N GLN A 52 2.09 -9.31 -8.69
CA GLN A 52 3.25 -8.71 -9.34
C GLN A 52 3.58 -7.32 -8.78
N ALA A 53 2.58 -6.52 -8.41
CA ALA A 53 2.79 -5.23 -7.75
C ALA A 53 3.43 -5.39 -6.36
N ILE A 54 3.01 -6.40 -5.58
CA ILE A 54 3.67 -6.76 -4.31
C ILE A 54 5.14 -7.12 -4.57
N LYS A 55 5.43 -7.96 -5.58
CA LYS A 55 6.80 -8.33 -5.93
C LYS A 55 7.66 -7.11 -6.26
N TYR A 56 7.12 -6.17 -7.04
CA TYR A 56 7.83 -4.94 -7.35
C TYR A 56 8.15 -4.10 -6.10
N ILE A 57 7.25 -4.02 -5.13
CA ILE A 57 7.53 -3.34 -3.86
C ILE A 57 8.66 -4.03 -3.10
N LEU A 58 8.67 -5.37 -3.10
CA LEU A 58 9.73 -6.14 -2.45
C LEU A 58 11.10 -5.94 -3.11
N ASP A 59 11.14 -5.78 -4.44
CA ASP A 59 12.37 -5.54 -5.21
C ASP A 59 12.83 -4.06 -5.14
N TYR A 60 11.88 -3.12 -5.02
CA TYR A 60 12.09 -1.68 -5.17
C TYR A 60 11.40 -0.84 -4.05
N PRO A 61 11.63 -1.14 -2.75
CA PRO A 61 10.81 -0.61 -1.66
C PRO A 61 10.95 0.89 -1.43
N THR A 62 12.09 1.48 -1.78
CA THR A 62 12.40 2.90 -1.56
C THR A 62 11.85 3.82 -2.65
N PHE A 63 11.24 3.27 -3.70
CA PHE A 63 10.70 4.03 -4.84
C PHE A 63 9.18 4.13 -4.75
N GLU A 64 8.63 5.31 -5.00
CA GLU A 64 7.17 5.54 -4.91
C GLU A 64 6.37 4.72 -5.93
N ASN A 65 6.91 4.52 -7.13
CA ASN A 65 6.16 3.96 -8.26
C ASN A 65 5.58 2.55 -8.01
N PRO A 66 6.33 1.56 -7.46
CA PRO A 66 5.76 0.26 -7.08
C PRO A 66 4.56 0.37 -6.13
N TRP A 67 4.65 1.23 -5.10
CA TRP A 67 3.57 1.46 -4.14
C TRP A 67 2.36 2.15 -4.79
N LEU A 68 2.60 3.14 -5.64
CA LEU A 68 1.55 3.78 -6.43
C LEU A 68 0.89 2.79 -7.39
N TYR A 69 1.67 1.92 -8.02
CA TYR A 69 1.17 0.89 -8.92
C TYR A 69 0.25 -0.10 -8.18
N LEU A 70 0.67 -0.59 -7.00
CA LEU A 70 -0.19 -1.44 -6.16
C LEU A 70 -1.52 -0.74 -5.83
N ARG A 71 -1.48 0.51 -5.37
CA ARG A 71 -2.69 1.31 -5.07
C ARG A 71 -3.61 1.49 -6.28
N ARG A 72 -3.06 1.56 -7.49
CA ARG A 72 -3.87 1.64 -8.73
C ARG A 72 -4.49 0.30 -9.10
N ILE A 73 -3.74 -0.79 -8.99
CA ILE A 73 -4.23 -2.14 -9.26
C ILE A 73 -5.28 -2.56 -8.23
N SER A 74 -5.15 -2.10 -6.98
CA SER A 74 -6.10 -2.36 -5.90
C SER A 74 -7.53 -1.91 -6.24
N LEU A 75 -7.68 -0.84 -7.03
CA LEU A 75 -8.97 -0.34 -7.51
C LEU A 75 -9.67 -1.28 -8.51
N LEU A 76 -8.96 -2.30 -9.01
CA LEU A 76 -9.46 -3.26 -10.00
C LEU A 76 -9.82 -4.62 -9.38
N VAL A 77 -9.67 -4.78 -8.05
CA VAL A 77 -9.85 -6.05 -7.35
C VAL A 77 -10.65 -5.93 -6.06
N GLU A 78 -11.18 -7.05 -5.58
CA GLU A 78 -11.74 -7.17 -4.23
C GLU A 78 -10.61 -7.36 -3.21
N ILE A 79 -10.29 -6.29 -2.46
CA ILE A 79 -9.20 -6.24 -1.50
C ILE A 79 -9.17 -7.38 -0.47
N PRO A 80 -10.31 -7.82 0.12
CA PRO A 80 -10.29 -8.87 1.14
C PRO A 80 -9.68 -10.21 0.67
N ARG A 81 -9.58 -10.44 -0.64
CA ARG A 81 -8.93 -11.65 -1.19
C ARG A 81 -7.42 -11.67 -1.05
N PHE A 82 -6.81 -10.51 -0.78
CA PHE A 82 -5.36 -10.36 -0.68
C PHE A 82 -4.90 -10.06 0.75
N SER A 83 -5.77 -10.19 1.76
CA SER A 83 -5.44 -9.84 3.14
C SER A 83 -4.16 -10.53 3.63
N GLU A 84 -4.01 -11.84 3.39
CA GLU A 84 -2.80 -12.57 3.79
C GLU A 84 -1.53 -12.05 3.11
N ALA A 85 -1.59 -11.75 1.80
CA ALA A 85 -0.46 -11.22 1.05
C ALA A 85 -0.10 -9.79 1.50
N LEU A 86 -1.10 -8.98 1.82
CA LEU A 86 -0.94 -7.64 2.37
C LEU A 86 -0.37 -7.68 3.79
N ASP A 87 -0.85 -8.59 4.64
CA ASP A 87 -0.31 -8.80 5.99
C ASP A 87 1.17 -9.17 5.91
N CYS A 88 1.54 -10.10 5.03
CA CYS A 88 2.95 -10.46 4.79
C CYS A 88 3.79 -9.27 4.32
N LEU A 89 3.24 -8.46 3.40
CA LEU A 89 3.90 -7.25 2.91
C LEU A 89 4.12 -6.26 4.05
N PHE A 90 3.07 -5.89 4.79
CA PHE A 90 3.13 -4.87 5.82
C PHE A 90 3.94 -5.33 7.05
N CYS A 91 3.86 -6.60 7.43
CA CYS A 91 4.73 -7.18 8.47
C CYS A 91 6.22 -7.13 8.09
N LYS A 92 6.58 -6.98 6.81
CA LYS A 92 7.97 -6.78 6.41
C LYS A 92 8.43 -5.32 6.59
N PHE A 93 7.51 -4.36 6.46
CA PHE A 93 7.84 -2.92 6.43
C PHE A 93 7.47 -2.15 7.71
N LEU A 94 6.62 -2.71 8.59
CA LEU A 94 6.09 -2.03 9.77
C LEU A 94 6.50 -2.57 11.17
N PRO A 95 7.39 -3.56 11.40
CA PRO A 95 7.83 -3.90 12.75
C PRO A 95 8.73 -2.85 13.43
N ILE A 96 8.60 -2.72 14.75
CA ILE A 96 9.46 -1.91 15.67
C ILE A 96 10.96 -2.13 15.44
N GLN A 97 11.35 -3.38 15.15
CA GLN A 97 12.75 -3.78 15.14
C GLN A 97 13.52 -3.11 13.98
N THR A 98 12.88 -2.88 12.83
CA THR A 98 13.51 -2.14 11.72
C THR A 98 13.64 -0.66 12.07
N PHE A 99 12.63 -0.05 12.71
CA PHE A 99 12.70 1.38 13.07
C PHE A 99 13.81 1.71 14.07
N ILE A 100 14.03 0.85 15.07
CA ILE A 100 15.05 1.07 16.11
C ILE A 100 16.44 0.64 15.65
N ASP A 101 16.57 -0.53 14.99
CA ASP A 101 17.88 -1.03 14.55
C ASP A 101 18.40 -0.25 13.34
N ASP A 102 17.53 0.15 12.40
CA ASP A 102 17.94 0.95 11.24
C ASP A 102 18.33 2.38 11.67
N TYR A 103 17.66 3.02 12.63
CA TYR A 103 18.08 4.36 13.08
C TYR A 103 19.42 4.34 13.84
N HIS A 104 19.70 3.26 14.58
CA HIS A 104 20.99 3.07 15.22
C HIS A 104 22.11 2.70 14.23
N MET A 105 21.83 2.05 13.10
CA MET A 105 22.79 1.75 12.03
C MET A 105 22.97 2.89 11.01
N LEU A 106 21.91 3.66 10.73
CA LEU A 106 21.87 4.72 9.71
C LEU A 106 22.23 6.10 10.24
N ALA A 107 22.39 6.27 11.55
CA ALA A 107 22.85 7.54 12.14
C ALA A 107 24.17 8.05 11.51
N ASP A 108 24.96 7.15 10.91
CA ASP A 108 26.21 7.47 10.22
C ASP A 108 26.04 7.83 8.72
N GLU A 109 24.88 7.57 8.08
CA GLU A 109 24.64 7.78 6.64
C GLU A 109 23.25 8.39 6.33
N VAL A 110 23.24 9.69 6.00
CA VAL A 110 22.03 10.50 5.73
C VAL A 110 21.13 9.93 4.61
N GLU A 111 21.70 9.29 3.59
CA GLU A 111 20.94 8.72 2.47
C GLU A 111 20.06 7.54 2.90
N GLY A 112 20.54 6.70 3.82
CA GLY A 112 19.76 5.57 4.32
C GLY A 112 18.61 6.03 5.22
N ILE A 113 18.80 7.07 6.03
CA ILE A 113 17.73 7.68 6.84
C ILE A 113 16.58 8.16 5.94
N LEU A 114 16.92 8.90 4.87
CA LEU A 114 15.92 9.40 3.92
C LEU A 114 15.21 8.28 3.15
N ALA A 115 15.92 7.21 2.79
CA ALA A 115 15.35 6.05 2.12
C ALA A 115 14.41 5.24 3.02
N ALA A 116 14.78 5.07 4.30
CA ALA A 116 13.92 4.46 5.30
C ALA A 116 12.65 5.32 5.49
N GLU A 117 12.80 6.62 5.73
CA GLU A 117 11.70 7.57 5.87
C GLU A 117 10.73 7.53 4.69
N ALA A 118 11.24 7.49 3.45
CA ALA A 118 10.42 7.37 2.24
C ALA A 118 9.66 6.04 2.19
N THR A 119 10.34 4.91 2.46
CA THR A 119 9.73 3.58 2.44
C THR A 119 8.59 3.46 3.44
N TYR A 120 8.81 3.93 4.68
CA TYR A 120 7.77 3.98 5.72
C TYR A 120 6.60 4.87 5.29
N GLY A 121 6.89 6.05 4.74
CA GLY A 121 5.86 6.95 4.21
C GLY A 121 4.98 6.28 3.15
N PHE A 122 5.58 5.58 2.18
CA PHE A 122 4.83 4.87 1.15
C PHE A 122 4.02 3.69 1.70
N ALA A 123 4.58 2.92 2.64
CA ALA A 123 3.88 1.83 3.30
C ALA A 123 2.67 2.33 4.09
N LEU A 124 2.82 3.40 4.87
CA LEU A 124 1.74 4.00 5.65
C LEU A 124 0.62 4.58 4.77
N ILE A 125 0.97 5.28 3.68
CA ILE A 125 -0.02 5.77 2.70
C ILE A 125 -0.79 4.59 2.10
N THR A 126 -0.07 3.56 1.66
CA THR A 126 -0.67 2.38 1.02
C THR A 126 -1.58 1.63 2.00
N LEU A 127 -1.14 1.42 3.24
CA LEU A 127 -1.94 0.80 4.28
C LEU A 127 -3.26 1.54 4.51
N LEU A 128 -3.21 2.87 4.65
CA LEU A 128 -4.39 3.68 4.90
C LEU A 128 -5.37 3.67 3.71
N GLU A 129 -4.87 3.77 2.49
CA GLU A 129 -5.69 3.71 1.27
C GLU A 129 -6.33 2.33 1.06
N LEU A 130 -5.59 1.25 1.28
CA LEU A 130 -6.13 -0.12 1.18
C LEU A 130 -7.15 -0.40 2.29
N ALA A 131 -6.92 0.09 3.51
CA ALA A 131 -7.88 -0.03 4.60
C ALA A 131 -9.20 0.69 4.29
N TYR A 132 -9.11 1.85 3.65
CA TYR A 132 -10.30 2.57 3.15
C TYR A 132 -11.09 1.79 2.10
N GLN A 133 -10.41 0.93 1.32
CA GLN A 133 -11.03 0.03 0.34
C GLN A 133 -11.53 -1.29 0.95
N GLY A 134 -11.33 -1.52 2.27
CA GLY A 134 -11.85 -2.69 2.98
C GLY A 134 -10.79 -3.71 3.41
N TYR A 135 -9.49 -3.43 3.26
CA TYR A 135 -8.44 -4.22 3.91
C TYR A 135 -8.55 -4.08 5.44
N GLU A 136 -8.41 -5.18 6.16
CA GLU A 136 -8.35 -5.23 7.61
C GLU A 136 -6.99 -5.81 8.01
N PRO A 137 -6.05 -4.98 8.51
CA PRO A 137 -4.71 -5.44 8.84
C PRO A 137 -4.72 -6.42 10.01
N CYS A 138 -3.82 -7.41 9.98
CA CYS A 138 -3.64 -8.32 11.11
C CYS A 138 -3.08 -7.61 12.37
N PRO A 139 -3.21 -8.23 13.55
CA PRO A 139 -2.75 -7.64 14.82
C PRO A 139 -1.28 -7.22 14.80
N GLU A 140 -0.40 -7.98 14.14
CA GLU A 140 1.03 -7.70 14.06
C GLU A 140 1.30 -6.39 13.29
N VAL A 141 0.55 -6.12 12.22
CA VAL A 141 0.62 -4.85 11.49
C VAL A 141 0.11 -3.71 12.37
N ILE A 142 -1.00 -3.92 13.07
CA ILE A 142 -1.60 -2.94 13.98
C ILE A 142 -0.62 -2.58 15.12
N ASP A 143 0.01 -3.57 15.73
CA ASP A 143 0.98 -3.39 16.81
C ASP A 143 2.24 -2.66 16.30
N GLY A 144 2.69 -3.01 15.09
CA GLY A 144 3.77 -2.32 14.40
C GLY A 144 3.47 -0.83 14.20
N VAL A 145 2.27 -0.49 13.71
CA VAL A 145 1.83 0.90 13.56
C VAL A 145 1.69 1.62 14.89
N ASN A 146 1.04 1.00 15.88
CA ASN A 146 0.80 1.61 17.19
C ASN A 146 2.09 1.94 17.93
N SER A 147 3.17 1.23 17.63
CA SER A 147 4.49 1.55 18.16
C SER A 147 5.06 2.88 17.67
N LEU A 148 4.58 3.38 16.52
CA LEU A 148 4.95 4.68 15.96
C LEU A 148 4.21 5.84 16.66
N SER A 149 3.34 5.54 17.63
CA SER A 149 2.52 6.55 18.29
C SER A 149 3.38 7.59 19.01
N PHE A 150 3.48 8.78 18.40
CA PHE A 150 4.13 9.94 19.00
C PHE A 150 3.26 10.62 20.07
N THR A 151 1.97 10.27 20.13
CA THR A 151 1.01 10.74 21.12
C THR A 151 0.69 9.60 22.09
N ASN A 152 0.41 9.91 23.37
CA ASN A 152 0.04 8.90 24.36
C ASN A 152 -1.38 8.31 24.15
N ASN A 153 -1.94 8.39 22.93
CA ASN A 153 -3.28 7.90 22.61
C ASN A 153 -3.24 6.78 21.56
N PRO A 154 -2.91 5.54 21.95
CA PRO A 154 -2.70 4.39 21.06
C PRO A 154 -4.01 3.75 20.57
N LEU A 155 -5.18 4.36 20.80
CA LEU A 155 -6.47 3.67 20.66
C LEU A 155 -6.99 3.55 19.23
N HIS A 156 -6.32 4.16 18.24
CA HIS A 156 -6.75 4.10 16.84
C HIS A 156 -5.56 4.01 15.88
N CYS A 157 -5.26 2.79 15.40
CA CYS A 157 -4.21 2.50 14.41
C CYS A 157 -4.19 3.52 13.25
N PHE A 158 -5.36 3.85 12.68
CA PHE A 158 -5.46 4.80 11.57
C PHE A 158 -5.25 6.27 11.95
N ASP A 159 -5.49 6.65 13.21
CA ASP A 159 -5.14 7.98 13.71
C ASP A 159 -3.62 8.09 13.87
N THR A 160 -2.96 7.03 14.37
CA THR A 160 -1.49 6.95 14.42
C THR A 160 -0.87 7.09 13.02
N ILE A 161 -1.43 6.41 12.02
CA ILE A 161 -1.01 6.56 10.62
C ILE A 161 -1.22 8.00 10.14
N CYS A 162 -2.38 8.60 10.42
CA CYS A 162 -2.71 9.97 10.02
C CYS A 162 -1.74 11.00 10.63
N ASP A 163 -1.40 10.86 11.91
CA ASP A 163 -0.45 11.71 12.61
C ASP A 163 0.96 11.58 11.99
N ALA A 164 1.42 10.34 11.78
CA ALA A 164 2.71 10.08 11.14
C ALA A 164 2.77 10.68 9.72
N LEU A 165 1.74 10.47 8.90
CA LEU A 165 1.68 11.02 7.54
C LEU A 165 1.54 12.54 7.51
N THR A 166 0.96 13.15 8.55
CA THR A 166 0.89 14.61 8.69
C THR A 166 2.27 15.21 8.98
N LEU A 167 3.13 14.49 9.70
CA LEU A 167 4.52 14.88 9.91
C LEU A 167 5.35 14.73 8.63
N LEU A 168 5.23 13.59 7.94
CA LEU A 168 5.99 13.28 6.72
C LEU A 168 5.52 14.12 5.50
N TYR A 169 4.21 14.35 5.38
CA TYR A 169 3.59 14.99 4.22
C TYR A 169 2.56 16.06 4.64
N PRO A 170 3.00 17.18 5.26
CA PRO A 170 2.11 18.16 5.89
C PRO A 170 1.16 18.86 4.92
N LEU A 171 1.51 18.96 3.63
CA LEU A 171 0.66 19.54 2.59
C LEU A 171 -0.62 18.71 2.33
N LYS A 172 -0.60 17.42 2.66
CA LYS A 172 -1.72 16.49 2.47
C LYS A 172 -2.46 16.16 3.77
N ARG A 173 -2.17 16.85 4.89
CA ARG A 173 -2.76 16.57 6.22
C ARG A 173 -4.28 16.41 6.22
N TYR A 174 -5.00 17.28 5.50
CA TYR A 174 -6.45 17.25 5.45
C TYR A 174 -6.99 16.05 4.67
N TYR A 175 -6.22 15.59 3.67
CA TYR A 175 -6.54 14.37 2.94
C TYR A 175 -6.37 13.15 3.83
N TRP A 176 -5.29 13.08 4.62
CA TRP A 176 -5.06 11.99 5.59
C TRP A 176 -6.16 11.93 6.65
N MET A 177 -6.53 13.09 7.22
CA MET A 177 -7.61 13.19 8.21
C MET A 177 -8.95 12.70 7.64
N TRP A 178 -9.27 13.10 6.41
CA TRP A 178 -10.48 12.66 5.73
C TRP A 178 -10.48 11.16 5.48
N LEU A 179 -9.34 10.62 5.01
CA LEU A 179 -9.20 9.21 4.70
C LEU A 179 -9.34 8.34 5.96
N ALA A 180 -8.61 8.66 7.03
CA ALA A 180 -8.67 7.96 8.32
C ALA A 180 -10.07 8.01 8.93
N SER A 181 -10.72 9.18 8.92
CA SER A 181 -12.12 9.30 9.36
C SER A 181 -13.06 8.41 8.54
N GLY A 182 -12.82 8.32 7.23
CA GLY A 182 -13.56 7.43 6.33
C GLY A 182 -13.38 5.95 6.67
N VAL A 183 -12.16 5.51 7.00
CA VAL A 183 -11.89 4.14 7.45
C VAL A 183 -12.67 3.84 8.74
N SER A 184 -12.56 4.69 9.76
CA SER A 184 -13.24 4.53 11.04
C SER A 184 -14.76 4.46 10.91
N ASN A 185 -15.36 5.29 10.04
CA ASN A 185 -16.79 5.26 9.78
C ASN A 185 -17.23 3.93 9.14
N ARG A 186 -16.52 3.45 8.12
CA ARG A 186 -16.84 2.17 7.44
C ARG A 186 -16.71 0.96 8.37
N MET A 187 -15.71 0.96 9.25
CA MET A 187 -15.58 -0.10 10.26
C MET A 187 -16.79 -0.09 11.20
N THR A 188 -17.17 1.09 11.69
CA THR A 188 -18.33 1.26 12.59
C THR A 188 -19.65 0.83 11.94
N GLU A 189 -19.85 1.14 10.65
CA GLU A 189 -21.04 0.71 9.89
C GLU A 189 -21.10 -0.82 9.75
N ARG A 190 -19.99 -1.47 9.39
CA ARG A 190 -19.93 -2.94 9.29
C ARG A 190 -20.22 -3.65 10.62
N TYR A 191 -19.73 -3.13 11.75
CA TYR A 191 -20.07 -3.69 13.07
C TYR A 191 -21.57 -3.57 13.42
N ARG A 192 -22.27 -2.57 12.86
CA ARG A 192 -23.73 -2.45 13.02
C ARG A 192 -24.50 -3.44 12.14
N GLU A 193 -23.96 -3.78 10.98
CA GLU A 193 -24.55 -4.76 10.06
C GLU A 193 -24.37 -6.20 10.55
N VAL A 194 -23.24 -6.52 11.16
CA VAL A 194 -22.96 -7.82 11.81
C VAL A 194 -23.52 -7.83 13.25
N GLY A 195 -24.77 -7.41 13.44
CA GLY A 195 -25.40 -7.27 14.76
C GLY A 195 -25.13 -8.46 15.69
N PRO A 196 -25.09 -8.24 17.04
CA PRO A 196 -24.72 -9.28 17.99
C PRO A 196 -25.52 -10.53 17.69
N MET A 197 -24.83 -11.66 17.43
CA MET A 197 -25.50 -12.95 17.24
C MET A 197 -26.50 -13.11 18.38
N ASP A 198 -27.74 -13.45 18.02
CA ASP A 198 -28.84 -13.76 18.93
C ASP A 198 -28.40 -14.89 19.88
N ASN A 199 -27.73 -14.51 20.96
CA ASN A 199 -27.52 -15.34 22.14
C ASN A 199 -28.80 -15.27 22.97
N ALA A 200 -29.88 -15.82 22.44
CA ALA A 200 -31.13 -16.02 23.15
C ALA A 200 -31.82 -17.30 22.67
N SER A 201 -31.28 -18.45 23.10
CA SER A 201 -32.06 -19.67 23.24
C SER A 201 -31.66 -20.39 24.54
N TRP A 202 -32.28 -19.95 25.64
CA TRP A 202 -32.58 -20.75 26.82
C TRP A 202 -34.09 -20.65 27.08
#